data_AF-A0A5E4KH81-F1
#
_entry.id   AF-A0A5E4KH81-F1
#
_cell.length_a   1.000
_cell.length_b   1.000
_cell.length_c   1.000
_cell.angle_alpha   90.00
_cell.angle_beta   90.00
_cell.angle_gamma   90.00
#
_symmetry.space_group_name_H-M   'P 1'
#
loop_
_entity.id
_entity.type
_entity.pdbx_description
1 polymer ?
#
loop_
_entity_poly.entity_id
_entity_poly.type
_entity_poly.pdbx_seq_one_letter_code
_entity_poly.pdbx_strand_id
1 'polypeptide(L)'
;MKKAKLISLLIPIDLSIKQAMQKLNDTAEKILFIVNESEVLLGTVTDGDIRRGLINGLKFSDKVENVMCKRFSYIFYNEPDKKEKAQTIMLEKKIEQIPILDRDRRIIYVILWADIFGKKEKLKQKQHFSNPVVIMAGGKGTRLDPFTKILPKPLIPIGEKPIIEIIMEKFNNYGFQNFIFTLNYKKEYIKMFLRENNFPYNIDWVEEDNYMGTAGSLSLLGDKLNDTFFVSNCDIILNADYADIMDWHKENNNLMTLIGCHKEVKIPYGILEMDNGILKNFIEKPNYDVLINTGIYVMEPEVISLVQRDRPIDMNILIELASKKGKVSVYPINEGWFDVGQWDEYNKSLKELSNV
;
A
#
# COMPACT_ATOMS: atom_id res chain seq x y z
N MET A 1 27.97 5.30 -1.29
CA MET A 1 27.08 5.92 -2.31
C MET A 1 27.79 7.04 -3.09
N LYS A 2 27.52 7.23 -4.40
CA LYS A 2 28.06 8.36 -5.20
C LYS A 2 27.51 9.71 -4.75
N LYS A 3 28.30 10.79 -4.80
CA LYS A 3 27.94 12.15 -4.33
C LYS A 3 26.63 12.69 -4.92
N ALA A 4 26.37 12.46 -6.21
CA ALA A 4 25.13 12.88 -6.86
C ALA A 4 23.87 12.23 -6.26
N LYS A 5 23.96 10.94 -5.87
CA LYS A 5 22.87 10.22 -5.22
C LYS A 5 22.69 10.63 -3.75
N LEU A 6 23.72 11.14 -3.09
CA LEU A 6 23.58 11.73 -1.76
C LEU A 6 22.74 13.00 -1.80
N ILE A 7 23.04 13.89 -2.75
CA ILE A 7 22.37 15.19 -2.88
C ILE A 7 20.86 15.00 -3.12
N SER A 8 20.47 13.98 -3.89
CA SER A 8 19.04 13.71 -4.13
C SER A 8 18.27 13.32 -2.87
N LEU A 9 18.94 12.76 -1.85
CA LEU A 9 18.33 12.38 -0.57
C LEU A 9 18.26 13.52 0.46
N LEU A 10 18.91 14.65 0.19
CA LEU A 10 18.86 15.81 1.09
C LEU A 10 17.61 16.64 0.79
N ILE A 11 16.89 17.01 1.84
CA ILE A 11 15.74 17.92 1.76
C ILE A 11 15.84 19.03 2.82
N PRO A 12 15.46 20.27 2.46
CA PRO A 12 15.22 21.32 3.44
C PRO A 12 14.11 20.97 4.45
N ILE A 13 14.21 21.54 5.66
CA ILE A 13 13.27 21.33 6.78
C ILE A 13 11.87 21.92 6.54
N ASP A 14 11.75 22.92 5.67
CA ASP A 14 10.52 23.64 5.38
C ASP A 14 9.69 23.00 4.27
N LEU A 15 10.18 21.93 3.63
CA LEU A 15 9.38 21.17 2.67
C LEU A 15 8.09 20.65 3.29
N SER A 16 7.04 20.60 2.48
CA SER A 16 5.82 19.90 2.85
C SER A 16 6.04 18.39 2.88
N ILE A 17 5.23 17.69 3.67
CA ILE A 17 5.16 16.23 3.70
C ILE A 17 4.97 15.68 2.28
N LYS A 18 4.09 16.28 1.49
CA LYS A 18 3.86 15.94 0.08
C LYS A 18 5.13 15.96 -0.77
N GLN A 19 5.92 17.02 -0.68
CA GLN A 19 7.17 17.14 -1.45
C GLN A 19 8.22 16.12 -0.97
N ALA A 20 8.27 15.83 0.34
CA ALA A 20 9.12 14.77 0.88
C ALA A 20 8.71 13.39 0.36
N MET A 21 7.41 13.09 0.29
CA MET A 21 6.89 11.84 -0.29
C MET A 21 7.29 11.68 -1.76
N GLN A 22 7.14 12.74 -2.57
CA GLN A 22 7.57 12.71 -3.99
C GLN A 22 9.06 12.41 -4.12
N LYS A 23 9.90 13.04 -3.29
CA LYS A 23 11.34 12.76 -3.26
C LYS A 23 11.69 11.32 -2.85
N LEU A 24 10.96 10.71 -1.90
CA LEU A 24 11.15 9.31 -1.52
C LEU A 24 10.92 8.39 -2.74
N ASN A 25 9.85 8.64 -3.49
CA ASN A 25 9.54 7.88 -4.70
C ASN A 25 10.62 8.03 -5.78
N ASP A 26 11.03 9.27 -6.08
CA ASP A 26 12.00 9.57 -7.14
C ASP A 26 13.38 8.93 -6.88
N THR A 27 13.76 8.80 -5.61
CA THR A 27 15.10 8.34 -5.23
C THR A 27 15.20 6.82 -5.07
N ALA A 28 14.06 6.11 -5.04
CA ALA A 28 13.93 4.68 -4.76
C ALA A 28 14.60 4.24 -3.43
N GLU A 29 14.99 5.19 -2.59
CA GLU A 29 15.61 4.96 -1.29
C GLU A 29 14.57 5.17 -0.19
N LYS A 30 14.60 4.31 0.83
CA LYS A 30 13.58 4.31 1.89
C LYS A 30 13.72 5.43 2.93
N ILE A 31 14.59 6.42 2.68
CA ILE A 31 14.92 7.49 3.64
C ILE A 31 15.33 8.78 2.95
N LEU A 32 14.95 9.91 3.54
CA LEU A 32 15.48 11.23 3.25
C LEU A 32 16.15 11.82 4.50
N PHE A 33 17.12 12.70 4.25
CA PHE A 33 17.88 13.41 5.29
C PHE A 33 17.49 14.89 5.28
N ILE A 34 17.01 15.37 6.42
CA ILE A 34 16.52 16.73 6.56
C ILE A 34 17.63 17.62 7.06
N VAL A 35 17.94 18.68 6.32
CA VAL A 35 19.04 19.60 6.59
C VAL A 35 18.54 21.04 6.75
N ASN A 36 19.33 21.86 7.46
CA ASN A 36 19.13 23.31 7.48
C ASN A 36 19.85 24.01 6.31
N GLU A 37 19.77 25.34 6.26
CA GLU A 37 20.45 26.18 5.26
C GLU A 37 21.98 26.02 5.22
N SER A 38 22.57 25.58 6.33
CA SER A 38 24.02 25.31 6.45
C SER A 38 24.40 23.85 6.17
N GLU A 39 23.48 23.06 5.61
CA GLU A 39 23.59 21.62 5.31
C GLU A 39 23.82 20.72 6.54
N VAL A 40 23.51 21.22 7.74
CA VAL A 40 23.61 20.44 8.98
C VAL A 40 22.43 19.48 9.05
N LEU A 41 22.70 18.19 9.32
CA LEU A 41 21.67 17.16 9.45
C LEU A 41 20.84 17.36 10.74
N LEU A 42 19.55 17.62 10.56
CA LEU A 42 18.59 17.84 11.64
C LEU A 42 17.75 16.60 11.98
N GLY A 43 17.48 15.75 11.00
CA GLY A 43 16.60 14.60 11.15
C GLY A 43 16.58 13.68 9.94
N THR A 44 15.90 12.56 10.06
CA THR A 44 15.61 11.66 8.94
C THR A 44 14.11 11.47 8.81
N VAL A 45 13.64 11.17 7.60
CA VAL A 45 12.23 10.84 7.36
C VAL A 45 12.13 9.65 6.41
N THR A 46 11.22 8.74 6.70
CA THR A 46 10.89 7.55 5.91
C THR A 46 9.40 7.55 5.55
N ASP A 47 8.98 6.68 4.62
CA ASP A 47 7.55 6.48 4.34
C ASP A 47 6.74 6.11 5.59
N GLY A 48 7.34 5.34 6.50
CA GLY A 48 6.72 4.97 7.77
C GLY A 48 6.49 6.16 8.71
N ASP A 49 7.43 7.11 8.75
CA ASP A 49 7.29 8.34 9.54
C ASP A 49 6.18 9.23 8.99
N ILE A 50 6.15 9.42 7.68
CA ILE A 50 5.12 10.19 7.00
C ILE A 50 3.75 9.54 7.20
N ARG A 51 3.64 8.23 6.95
CA ARG A 51 2.41 7.46 7.16
C ARG A 51 1.88 7.61 8.58
N ARG A 52 2.74 7.44 9.61
CA ARG A 52 2.37 7.66 11.02
C ARG A 52 1.90 9.09 11.28
N GLY A 53 2.58 10.07 10.68
CA GLY A 53 2.18 11.48 10.76
C GLY A 53 0.77 11.73 10.23
N LEU A 54 0.48 11.23 9.02
CA LEU A 54 -0.83 11.35 8.38
C LEU A 54 -1.94 10.67 9.19
N ILE A 55 -1.66 9.46 9.71
CA ILE A 55 -2.58 8.74 10.62
C ILE A 55 -2.89 9.55 11.88
N ASN A 56 -1.89 10.28 12.41
CA ASN A 56 -2.04 11.12 13.59
C ASN A 56 -2.62 12.53 13.30
N GLY A 57 -3.16 12.73 12.09
CA GLY A 57 -3.91 13.94 11.73
C GLY A 57 -3.11 15.04 11.06
N LEU A 58 -1.83 14.80 10.71
CA LEU A 58 -1.09 15.71 9.85
C LEU A 58 -1.65 15.66 8.42
N LYS A 59 -1.51 16.78 7.72
CA LYS A 59 -1.94 16.96 6.34
C LYS A 59 -0.73 16.90 5.41
N PHE A 60 -0.97 16.57 4.14
CA PHE A 60 0.06 16.57 3.11
C PHE A 60 0.75 17.94 2.94
N SER A 61 0.06 19.03 3.27
CA SER A 61 0.58 20.40 3.25
C SER A 61 1.39 20.79 4.49
N ASP A 62 1.36 20.00 5.57
CA ASP A 62 2.16 20.28 6.77
C ASP A 62 3.64 20.08 6.50
N LYS A 63 4.50 20.72 7.30
CA LYS A 63 5.96 20.66 7.15
C LYS A 63 6.50 19.28 7.53
N VAL A 64 7.53 18.82 6.82
CA VAL A 64 8.25 17.56 7.09
C VAL A 64 8.90 17.55 8.47
N GLU A 65 9.22 18.73 9.01
CA GLU A 65 9.67 18.91 10.40
C GLU A 65 8.75 18.22 11.43
N ASN A 66 7.45 18.20 11.16
CA ASN A 66 6.45 17.65 12.08
C ASN A 66 6.41 16.11 12.08
N VAL A 67 7.01 15.46 11.07
CA VAL A 67 7.07 13.99 10.95
C VAL A 67 8.48 13.43 11.10
N MET A 68 9.51 14.28 11.07
CA MET A 68 10.89 13.77 11.05
C MET A 68 11.31 13.09 12.35
N CYS A 69 12.08 12.02 12.21
CA CYS A 69 12.77 11.41 13.33
C CYS A 69 14.00 12.25 13.70
N LYS A 70 13.90 12.95 14.84
CA LYS A 70 15.01 13.74 15.41
C LYS A 70 16.06 12.86 16.11
N ARG A 71 15.71 11.61 16.46
CA ARG A 71 16.58 10.64 17.14
C ARG A 71 17.03 9.56 16.15
N PHE A 72 17.92 9.93 15.24
CA PHE A 72 18.49 9.01 14.25
C PHE A 72 19.89 8.54 14.65
N SER A 73 20.30 7.39 14.12
CA SER A 73 21.66 6.87 14.29
C SER A 73 22.59 7.48 13.25
N TYR A 74 23.83 7.78 13.64
CA TYR A 74 24.88 8.30 12.77
C TYR A 74 26.25 7.88 13.30
N ILE A 75 27.31 8.04 12.50
CA ILE A 75 28.70 7.81 12.91
C ILE A 75 29.55 8.99 12.44
N PHE A 76 30.50 9.45 13.25
CA PHE A 76 31.42 10.50 12.80
C PHE A 76 32.51 9.95 11.87
N TYR A 77 32.90 10.73 10.87
CA TYR A 77 33.88 10.36 9.85
C TYR A 77 35.25 9.98 10.45
N ASN A 78 35.64 10.63 11.53
CA ASN A 78 36.93 10.41 12.18
C ASN A 78 36.92 9.22 13.14
N GLU A 79 35.79 8.53 13.34
CA GLU A 79 35.77 7.34 14.19
C GLU A 79 36.47 6.16 13.50
N PRO A 80 37.19 5.32 14.26
CA PRO A 80 37.67 4.03 13.77
C PRO A 80 36.51 3.05 13.56
N ASP A 81 36.75 2.03 12.74
CA ASP A 81 35.85 0.86 12.56
C ASP A 81 34.41 1.20 12.18
N LYS A 82 34.22 2.29 11.41
CA LYS A 82 32.90 2.78 10.98
C LYS A 82 32.01 1.71 10.35
N LYS A 83 32.59 0.78 9.57
CA LYS A 83 31.83 -0.29 8.92
C LYS A 83 31.29 -1.29 9.93
N GLU A 84 32.08 -1.71 10.90
CA GLU A 84 31.68 -2.65 11.95
C GLU A 84 30.64 -2.03 12.88
N LYS A 85 30.87 -0.77 13.31
CA LYS A 85 29.87 -0.02 14.07
C LYS A 85 28.56 0.14 13.30
N ALA A 86 28.63 0.46 12.00
CA ALA A 86 27.44 0.56 11.16
C ALA A 86 26.71 -0.77 11.09
N GLN A 87 27.43 -1.88 10.92
CA GLN A 87 26.88 -3.23 10.90
C GLN A 87 26.10 -3.54 12.19
N THR A 88 26.68 -3.28 13.36
CA THR A 88 26.04 -3.50 14.66
C THR A 88 24.77 -2.67 14.81
N ILE A 89 24.85 -1.36 14.53
CA ILE A 89 23.70 -0.46 14.63
C ILE A 89 22.58 -0.88 13.67
N MET A 90 22.92 -1.27 12.43
CA MET A 90 21.94 -1.71 11.43
C MET A 90 21.19 -2.97 11.87
N LEU A 91 21.89 -3.94 12.47
CA LEU A 91 21.29 -5.17 12.97
C LEU A 91 20.40 -4.93 14.19
N GLU A 92 20.89 -4.19 15.18
CA GLU A 92 20.17 -3.92 16.44
C GLU A 92 18.92 -3.07 16.21
N LYS A 93 19.04 -2.00 15.43
CA LYS A 93 17.94 -1.04 15.21
C LYS A 93 17.13 -1.34 13.94
N LYS A 94 17.47 -2.40 13.20
CA LYS A 94 16.82 -2.81 11.95
C LYS A 94 16.74 -1.69 10.89
N ILE A 95 17.72 -0.79 10.85
CA ILE A 95 17.82 0.31 9.87
C ILE A 95 18.71 -0.05 8.69
N GLU A 96 18.45 0.54 7.52
CA GLU A 96 19.14 0.18 6.27
C GLU A 96 20.18 1.21 5.81
N GLN A 97 20.17 2.41 6.39
CA GLN A 97 21.12 3.47 6.06
C GLN A 97 21.68 4.10 7.33
N ILE A 98 22.99 4.39 7.31
CA ILE A 98 23.66 5.16 8.38
C ILE A 98 24.44 6.32 7.75
N PRO A 99 24.09 7.58 8.08
CA PRO A 99 24.84 8.74 7.64
C PRO A 99 26.18 8.84 8.38
N ILE A 100 27.24 9.14 7.62
CA ILE A 100 28.57 9.45 8.13
C ILE A 100 28.75 10.96 8.12
N LEU A 101 29.00 11.53 9.30
CA LEU A 101 28.99 12.97 9.52
C LEU A 101 30.39 13.53 9.74
N ASP A 102 30.62 14.77 9.33
CA ASP A 102 31.78 15.55 9.78
C ASP A 102 31.58 16.08 11.22
N ARG A 103 32.54 16.89 11.70
CA ARG A 103 32.48 17.50 13.04
C ARG A 103 31.34 18.53 13.18
N ASP A 104 30.91 19.13 12.08
CA ASP A 104 29.83 20.12 12.01
C ASP A 104 28.46 19.46 11.77
N ARG A 105 28.39 18.11 11.82
CA ARG A 105 27.21 17.29 11.56
C ARG A 105 26.64 17.39 10.14
N ARG A 106 27.49 17.71 9.15
CA ARG A 106 27.14 17.62 7.73
C ARG A 106 27.41 16.21 7.20
N ILE A 107 26.60 15.75 6.25
CA ILE A 107 26.73 14.39 5.71
C ILE A 107 27.87 14.34 4.70
N ILE A 108 28.86 13.49 4.94
CA ILE A 108 29.94 13.21 3.99
C ILE A 108 29.51 12.11 3.01
N TYR A 109 29.01 11.00 3.55
CA TYR A 109 28.43 9.89 2.77
C TYR A 109 27.49 9.07 3.63
N VAL A 110 26.75 8.16 3.01
CA VAL A 110 25.85 7.21 3.69
C VAL A 110 26.35 5.80 3.42
N ILE A 111 26.43 5.00 4.48
CA ILE A 111 26.65 3.54 4.39
C ILE A 111 25.29 2.89 4.25
N LEU A 112 25.11 2.10 3.19
CA LEU A 112 23.90 1.35 2.93
C LEU A 112 24.04 -0.09 3.43
N TRP A 113 22.92 -0.73 3.77
CA TRP A 113 22.86 -2.15 4.11
C TRP A 113 23.58 -3.01 3.06
N ALA A 114 23.33 -2.74 1.78
CA ALA A 114 23.94 -3.47 0.67
C ALA A 114 25.47 -3.31 0.59
N ASP A 115 26.04 -2.24 1.15
CA ASP A 115 27.49 -2.03 1.19
C ASP A 115 28.18 -2.95 2.21
N ILE A 116 27.44 -3.44 3.22
CA ILE A 116 27.93 -4.31 4.30
C ILE A 116 27.55 -5.76 4.07
N PHE A 117 26.27 -6.03 3.80
CA PHE A 117 25.71 -7.38 3.72
C PHE A 117 25.57 -7.89 2.28
N GLY A 118 25.91 -7.07 1.28
CA GLY A 118 25.71 -7.35 -0.14
C GLY A 118 24.27 -7.12 -0.61
N LYS A 119 24.05 -7.24 -1.93
CA LYS A 119 22.73 -7.16 -2.59
C LYS A 119 21.80 -8.33 -2.29
N LYS A 120 22.15 -9.25 -1.38
CA LYS A 120 21.17 -10.23 -0.93
C LYS A 120 20.07 -9.41 -0.27
N GLU A 121 18.97 -9.25 -1.00
CA GLU A 121 17.68 -8.87 -0.45
C GLU A 121 17.61 -9.54 0.90
N LYS A 122 17.21 -8.79 1.93
CA LYS A 122 16.82 -9.43 3.17
C LYS A 122 15.94 -10.60 2.74
N LEU A 123 16.46 -11.81 2.91
CA LEU A 123 15.68 -12.91 3.43
C LEU A 123 15.24 -12.37 4.80
N LYS A 124 14.29 -11.42 4.84
CA LYS A 124 13.25 -11.46 5.86
C LYS A 124 12.85 -12.92 5.71
N GLN A 125 13.24 -13.78 6.65
CA GLN A 125 12.74 -15.16 6.66
C GLN A 125 11.27 -15.00 6.34
N LYS A 126 10.80 -15.58 5.22
CA LYS A 126 9.43 -15.35 4.75
C LYS A 126 8.56 -15.62 5.97
N GLN A 127 8.01 -14.55 6.53
CA GLN A 127 7.23 -14.67 7.73
C GLN A 127 5.97 -15.35 7.25
N HIS A 128 5.79 -16.61 7.61
CA HIS A 128 4.64 -17.36 7.15
C HIS A 128 3.43 -16.87 7.95
N PHE A 129 2.50 -16.20 7.27
CA PHE A 129 1.24 -15.80 7.85
C PHE A 129 0.19 -16.88 7.54
N SER A 130 -0.46 -17.38 8.59
CA SER A 130 -1.62 -18.26 8.46
C SER A 130 -2.88 -17.50 8.05
N ASN A 131 -2.87 -16.17 8.17
CA ASN A 131 -4.00 -15.28 7.88
C ASN A 131 -4.49 -15.46 6.42
N PRO A 132 -5.79 -15.73 6.21
CA PRO A 132 -6.35 -15.86 4.87
C PRO A 132 -6.32 -14.56 4.08
N VAL A 133 -6.23 -14.70 2.75
CA VAL A 133 -6.43 -13.63 1.78
C VAL A 133 -7.64 -13.98 0.93
N VAL A 134 -8.73 -13.22 1.12
CA VAL A 134 -9.97 -13.38 0.37
C VAL A 134 -9.89 -12.54 -0.91
N ILE A 135 -10.01 -13.17 -2.07
CA ILE A 135 -10.04 -12.47 -3.36
C ILE A 135 -11.46 -12.54 -3.93
N MET A 136 -12.09 -11.38 -4.09
CA MET A 136 -13.46 -11.26 -4.58
C MET A 136 -13.50 -11.23 -6.10
N ALA A 137 -13.89 -12.35 -6.71
CA ALA A 137 -13.82 -12.59 -8.14
C ALA A 137 -15.19 -12.90 -8.78
N GLY A 138 -16.26 -12.31 -8.22
CA GLY A 138 -17.65 -12.53 -8.68
C GLY A 138 -18.14 -11.57 -9.77
N GLY A 139 -17.47 -10.45 -10.00
CA GLY A 139 -17.96 -9.38 -10.87
C GLY A 139 -17.92 -9.71 -12.38
N LYS A 140 -18.89 -9.17 -13.14
CA LYS A 140 -18.97 -9.34 -14.60
C LYS A 140 -17.87 -8.60 -15.39
N GLY A 141 -17.24 -7.59 -14.80
CA GLY A 141 -16.15 -6.83 -15.43
C GLY A 141 -16.56 -6.06 -16.70
N THR A 142 -17.77 -5.48 -16.72
CA THR A 142 -18.35 -4.82 -17.91
C THR A 142 -17.53 -3.65 -18.46
N ARG A 143 -16.70 -3.02 -17.62
CA ARG A 143 -15.82 -1.90 -18.02
C ARG A 143 -14.67 -2.32 -18.94
N LEU A 144 -14.36 -3.61 -19.02
CA LEU A 144 -13.33 -4.19 -19.90
C LEU A 144 -13.96 -4.97 -21.07
N ASP A 145 -15.23 -4.70 -21.40
CA ASP A 145 -15.82 -5.18 -22.64
C ASP A 145 -14.97 -4.67 -23.84
N PRO A 146 -14.63 -5.48 -24.86
CA PRO A 146 -15.09 -6.85 -25.12
C PRO A 146 -14.27 -8.00 -24.51
N PHE A 147 -13.15 -7.75 -23.82
CA PHE A 147 -12.29 -8.84 -23.30
C PHE A 147 -13.04 -9.74 -22.31
N THR A 148 -13.88 -9.13 -21.48
CA THR A 148 -14.65 -9.85 -20.45
C THR A 148 -15.80 -10.70 -21.00
N LYS A 149 -16.11 -10.60 -22.30
CA LYS A 149 -16.97 -11.57 -23.01
C LYS A 149 -16.26 -12.90 -23.23
N ILE A 150 -14.94 -12.88 -23.41
CA ILE A 150 -14.13 -14.07 -23.68
C ILE A 150 -13.60 -14.64 -22.37
N LEU A 151 -12.78 -13.88 -21.64
CA LEU A 151 -12.15 -14.31 -20.39
C LEU A 151 -12.78 -13.62 -19.18
N PRO A 152 -12.95 -14.29 -18.03
CA PRO A 152 -13.32 -13.58 -16.81
C PRO A 152 -12.22 -12.58 -16.44
N LYS A 153 -12.61 -11.44 -15.86
CA LYS A 153 -11.70 -10.34 -15.51
C LYS A 153 -10.43 -10.76 -14.76
N PRO A 154 -10.48 -11.64 -13.73
CA PRO A 154 -9.27 -12.08 -13.01
C PRO A 154 -8.23 -12.80 -13.89
N LEU A 155 -8.65 -13.35 -15.03
CA LEU A 155 -7.80 -14.10 -15.96
C LEU A 155 -7.32 -13.27 -17.15
N ILE A 156 -7.62 -11.96 -17.18
CA ILE A 156 -7.04 -11.08 -18.19
C ILE A 156 -5.51 -11.02 -17.93
N PRO A 157 -4.67 -11.23 -18.95
CA PRO A 157 -3.23 -11.21 -18.79
C PRO A 157 -2.70 -9.78 -18.59
N ILE A 158 -1.64 -9.62 -17.81
CA ILE A 158 -0.78 -8.44 -17.76
C ILE A 158 0.64 -8.95 -17.98
N GLY A 159 1.19 -8.66 -19.16
CA GLY A 159 2.42 -9.33 -19.61
C GLY A 159 2.17 -10.83 -19.77
N GLU A 160 2.93 -11.64 -19.06
CA GLU A 160 2.89 -13.11 -19.17
C GLU A 160 1.92 -13.79 -18.18
N LYS A 161 1.43 -13.06 -17.17
CA LYS A 161 0.63 -13.63 -16.07
C LYS A 161 -0.77 -13.03 -16.01
N PRO A 162 -1.80 -13.81 -15.64
CA PRO A 162 -3.12 -13.26 -15.35
C PRO A 162 -3.11 -12.41 -14.07
N ILE A 163 -4.01 -11.43 -13.99
CA ILE A 163 -4.14 -10.52 -12.84
C ILE A 163 -4.18 -11.29 -11.51
N ILE A 164 -4.96 -12.38 -11.45
CA ILE A 164 -5.14 -13.18 -10.24
C ILE A 164 -3.82 -13.79 -9.72
N GLU A 165 -2.94 -14.22 -10.63
CA GLU A 165 -1.64 -14.78 -10.29
C GLU A 165 -0.72 -13.68 -9.75
N ILE A 166 -0.72 -12.51 -10.39
CA ILE A 166 0.06 -11.35 -9.93
C ILE A 166 -0.36 -10.93 -8.52
N ILE A 167 -1.67 -10.89 -8.24
CA ILE A 167 -2.20 -10.59 -6.90
C ILE A 167 -1.69 -11.61 -5.88
N MET A 168 -1.83 -12.91 -6.16
CA MET A 168 -1.35 -13.97 -5.25
C MET A 168 0.16 -13.88 -5.00
N GLU A 169 0.95 -13.63 -6.04
CA GLU A 169 2.41 -13.46 -5.92
C GLU A 169 2.79 -12.28 -5.04
N LYS A 170 2.10 -11.13 -5.19
CA LYS A 170 2.33 -9.94 -4.35
C LYS A 170 2.09 -10.25 -2.88
N PHE A 171 1.01 -10.94 -2.54
CA PHE A 171 0.75 -11.38 -1.16
C PHE A 171 1.79 -12.39 -0.65
N ASN A 172 2.14 -13.40 -1.47
CA ASN A 172 3.11 -14.42 -1.09
C ASN A 172 4.55 -13.89 -0.93
N ASN A 173 4.92 -12.83 -1.62
CA ASN A 173 6.21 -12.17 -1.41
C ASN A 173 6.35 -11.61 0.02
N TYR A 174 5.22 -11.34 0.69
CA TYR A 174 5.15 -10.96 2.09
C TYR A 174 4.72 -12.10 3.02
N GLY A 175 4.63 -13.33 2.51
CA GLY A 175 4.46 -14.55 3.29
C GLY A 175 3.04 -15.02 3.52
N PHE A 176 2.05 -14.43 2.84
CA PHE A 176 0.67 -14.91 2.84
C PHE A 176 0.49 -16.01 1.79
N GLN A 177 0.02 -17.19 2.22
CA GLN A 177 -0.05 -18.38 1.36
C GLN A 177 -1.44 -19.01 1.28
N ASN A 178 -2.40 -18.53 2.07
CA ASN A 178 -3.76 -19.08 2.13
C ASN A 178 -4.71 -18.16 1.39
N PHE A 179 -5.15 -18.55 0.20
CA PHE A 179 -6.06 -17.77 -0.64
C PHE A 179 -7.44 -18.42 -0.70
N ILE A 180 -8.47 -17.61 -0.50
CA ILE A 180 -9.86 -18.04 -0.64
C ILE A 180 -10.55 -17.15 -1.67
N PHE A 181 -11.11 -17.74 -2.72
CA PHE A 181 -11.80 -16.99 -3.76
C PHE A 181 -13.31 -17.00 -3.55
N THR A 182 -13.97 -15.87 -3.76
CA THR A 182 -15.43 -15.84 -3.93
C THR A 182 -15.74 -15.74 -5.43
N LEU A 183 -16.44 -16.72 -5.98
CA LEU A 183 -16.62 -16.90 -7.42
C LEU A 183 -18.10 -16.82 -7.82
N ASN A 184 -18.41 -16.09 -8.89
CA ASN A 184 -19.76 -16.06 -9.50
C ASN A 184 -19.68 -16.13 -11.03
N TYR A 185 -19.46 -15.01 -11.70
CA TYR A 185 -19.45 -14.93 -13.16
C TYR A 185 -18.29 -15.75 -13.77
N LYS A 186 -18.60 -16.64 -14.73
CA LYS A 186 -17.62 -17.51 -15.43
C LYS A 186 -16.71 -18.31 -14.46
N LYS A 187 -17.22 -18.64 -13.27
CA LYS A 187 -16.48 -19.35 -12.19
C LYS A 187 -15.73 -20.60 -12.65
N GLU A 188 -16.27 -21.37 -13.60
CA GLU A 188 -15.63 -22.59 -14.10
C GLU A 188 -14.27 -22.33 -14.76
N TYR A 189 -14.09 -21.22 -15.49
CA TYR A 189 -12.79 -20.86 -16.06
C TYR A 189 -11.77 -20.54 -14.97
N ILE A 190 -12.19 -19.81 -13.92
CA ILE A 190 -11.34 -19.45 -12.79
C ILE A 190 -10.95 -20.71 -12.01
N LYS A 191 -11.91 -21.60 -11.73
CA LYS A 191 -11.66 -22.89 -11.06
C LYS A 191 -10.69 -23.77 -11.85
N MET A 192 -10.87 -23.87 -13.17
CA MET A 192 -9.95 -24.61 -14.03
C MET A 192 -8.53 -24.03 -13.94
N PHE A 193 -8.39 -22.70 -14.09
CA PHE A 193 -7.10 -22.04 -13.94
C PHE A 193 -6.44 -22.31 -12.58
N LEU A 194 -7.20 -22.17 -11.48
CA LEU A 194 -6.68 -22.38 -10.12
C LEU A 194 -6.31 -23.84 -9.82
N ARG A 195 -6.96 -24.81 -10.47
CA ARG A 195 -6.71 -26.25 -10.27
C ARG A 195 -5.56 -26.80 -11.12
N GLU A 196 -5.47 -26.37 -12.38
CA GLU A 196 -4.51 -26.92 -13.34
C GLU A 196 -3.10 -26.32 -13.19
N ASN A 197 -2.98 -25.17 -12.52
CA ASN A 197 -1.69 -24.54 -12.26
C ASN A 197 -1.13 -24.96 -10.91
N ASN A 198 0.16 -25.31 -10.88
CA ASN A 198 0.84 -25.75 -9.67
C ASN A 198 1.37 -24.55 -8.87
N PHE A 199 0.49 -23.92 -8.12
CA PHE A 199 0.86 -22.81 -7.22
C PHE A 199 1.50 -23.33 -5.93
N PRO A 200 2.49 -22.64 -5.37
CA PRO A 200 3.05 -22.97 -4.05
C PRO A 200 2.18 -22.46 -2.89
N TYR A 201 0.87 -22.28 -3.12
CA TYR A 201 -0.10 -21.66 -2.22
C TYR A 201 -1.24 -22.62 -1.90
N ASN A 202 -1.87 -22.44 -0.74
CA ASN A 202 -3.13 -23.10 -0.42
C ASN A 202 -4.27 -22.29 -1.03
N ILE A 203 -5.06 -22.92 -1.90
CA ILE A 203 -6.15 -22.28 -2.62
C ILE A 203 -7.46 -22.99 -2.32
N ASP A 204 -8.46 -22.22 -1.92
CA ASP A 204 -9.84 -22.66 -1.71
C ASP A 204 -10.80 -21.66 -2.36
N TRP A 205 -12.07 -22.01 -2.50
CA TRP A 205 -13.08 -21.09 -3.01
C TRP A 205 -14.48 -21.41 -2.51
N VAL A 206 -15.33 -20.38 -2.54
CA VAL A 206 -16.77 -20.50 -2.37
C VAL A 206 -17.47 -19.96 -3.61
N GLU A 207 -18.61 -20.55 -3.91
CA GLU A 207 -19.40 -20.18 -5.08
C GLU A 207 -20.63 -19.42 -4.65
N GLU A 208 -20.79 -18.24 -5.21
CA GLU A 208 -21.98 -17.42 -5.09
C GLU A 208 -22.92 -17.76 -6.23
N ASP A 209 -24.17 -18.13 -5.92
CA ASP A 209 -25.17 -18.49 -6.95
C ASP A 209 -25.67 -17.26 -7.70
N ASN A 210 -25.97 -16.18 -6.98
CA ASN A 210 -26.44 -14.91 -7.52
C ASN A 210 -25.56 -13.78 -7.01
N TYR A 211 -25.25 -12.80 -7.84
CA TYR A 211 -24.44 -11.64 -7.41
C TYR A 211 -25.11 -10.88 -6.25
N MET A 212 -24.49 -10.90 -5.06
CA MET A 212 -24.97 -10.26 -3.83
C MET A 212 -24.25 -8.94 -3.54
N GLY A 213 -23.85 -8.20 -4.56
CA GLY A 213 -23.11 -6.95 -4.38
C GLY A 213 -21.62 -7.15 -4.12
N THR A 214 -20.94 -6.06 -3.80
CA THR A 214 -19.47 -6.02 -3.67
C THR A 214 -18.92 -6.58 -2.36
N ALA A 215 -19.77 -6.89 -1.38
CA ALA A 215 -19.37 -7.52 -0.12
C ALA A 215 -20.25 -8.72 0.28
N GLY A 216 -21.36 -9.00 -0.42
CA GLY A 216 -22.29 -10.06 -0.03
C GLY A 216 -21.70 -11.47 -0.05
N SER A 217 -20.75 -11.73 -0.96
CA SER A 217 -20.07 -13.03 -1.04
C SER A 217 -19.26 -13.37 0.21
N LEU A 218 -18.92 -12.38 1.05
CA LEU A 218 -18.26 -12.61 2.34
C LEU A 218 -19.12 -13.43 3.31
N SER A 219 -20.45 -13.39 3.18
CA SER A 219 -21.36 -14.21 4.00
C SER A 219 -21.18 -15.72 3.80
N LEU A 220 -20.61 -16.12 2.66
CA LEU A 220 -20.34 -17.53 2.32
C LEU A 220 -19.08 -18.07 3.01
N LEU A 221 -18.25 -17.17 3.56
CA LEU A 221 -16.95 -17.54 4.11
C LEU A 221 -17.01 -17.96 5.57
N GLY A 222 -18.06 -17.55 6.32
CA GLY A 222 -18.41 -18.01 7.67
C GLY A 222 -17.25 -18.63 8.47
N ASP A 223 -17.37 -19.92 8.77
CA ASP A 223 -16.43 -20.69 9.60
C ASP A 223 -15.03 -20.89 8.98
N LYS A 224 -14.82 -20.51 7.72
CA LYS A 224 -13.49 -20.52 7.07
C LYS A 224 -12.61 -19.36 7.53
N LEU A 225 -13.19 -18.32 8.14
CA LEU A 225 -12.48 -17.12 8.59
C LEU A 225 -12.54 -16.99 10.12
N ASN A 226 -11.58 -17.62 10.81
CA ASN A 226 -11.48 -17.60 12.28
C ASN A 226 -10.35 -16.71 12.82
N ASP A 227 -9.62 -16.04 11.94
CA ASP A 227 -8.50 -15.15 12.26
C ASP A 227 -8.60 -13.92 11.35
N THR A 228 -7.88 -12.85 11.69
CA THR A 228 -7.77 -11.64 10.88
C THR A 228 -7.41 -12.01 9.43
N PHE A 229 -8.08 -11.39 8.46
CA PHE A 229 -7.92 -11.74 7.05
C PHE A 229 -7.88 -10.51 6.16
N PHE A 230 -7.22 -10.65 5.00
CA PHE A 230 -7.31 -9.67 3.93
C PHE A 230 -8.56 -9.91 3.09
N VAL A 231 -9.13 -8.83 2.56
CA VAL A 231 -10.09 -8.85 1.46
C VAL A 231 -9.55 -7.98 0.35
N SER A 232 -9.45 -8.51 -0.86
CA SER A 232 -9.03 -7.79 -2.05
C SER A 232 -10.05 -7.98 -3.17
N ASN A 233 -10.34 -6.92 -3.91
CA ASN A 233 -10.94 -7.08 -5.23
C ASN A 233 -9.97 -7.84 -6.17
N CYS A 234 -10.51 -8.51 -7.19
CA CYS A 234 -9.72 -9.32 -8.14
C CYS A 234 -9.05 -8.52 -9.27
N ASP A 235 -9.13 -7.19 -9.23
CA ASP A 235 -8.68 -6.25 -10.27
C ASP A 235 -7.75 -5.18 -9.71
N ILE A 236 -7.27 -5.35 -8.49
CA ILE A 236 -6.39 -4.41 -7.82
C ILE A 236 -5.04 -5.08 -7.61
N ILE A 237 -4.00 -4.50 -8.18
CA ILE A 237 -2.62 -4.87 -7.87
C ILE A 237 -2.06 -3.81 -6.95
N LEU A 238 -1.60 -4.23 -5.78
CA LEU A 238 -1.01 -3.35 -4.79
C LEU A 238 0.47 -3.71 -4.53
N ASN A 239 1.32 -2.70 -4.59
CA ASN A 239 2.74 -2.78 -4.25
C ASN A 239 2.98 -2.11 -2.88
N ALA A 240 2.66 -2.84 -1.81
CA ALA A 240 2.83 -2.39 -0.43
C ALA A 240 3.36 -3.53 0.46
N ASP A 241 3.87 -3.19 1.63
CA ASP A 241 4.31 -4.18 2.63
C ASP A 241 3.08 -4.75 3.37
N TYR A 242 2.51 -5.84 2.85
CA TYR A 242 1.31 -6.45 3.44
C TYR A 242 1.52 -6.94 4.88
N ALA A 243 2.76 -7.29 5.25
CA ALA A 243 3.09 -7.66 6.62
C ALA A 243 2.96 -6.43 7.55
N ASP A 244 3.50 -5.28 7.14
CA ASP A 244 3.35 -4.02 7.89
C ASP A 244 1.88 -3.59 8.02
N ILE A 245 1.07 -3.78 6.97
CA ILE A 245 -0.37 -3.48 7.02
C ILE A 245 -1.09 -4.39 8.04
N MET A 246 -0.77 -5.69 8.04
CA MET A 246 -1.35 -6.66 8.96
C MET A 246 -0.94 -6.37 10.42
N ASP A 247 0.36 -6.15 10.66
CA ASP A 247 0.88 -5.82 11.99
C ASP A 247 0.23 -4.53 12.50
N TRP A 248 0.16 -3.50 11.67
CA TRP A 248 -0.47 -2.23 12.03
C TRP A 248 -1.96 -2.38 12.36
N HIS A 249 -2.71 -3.20 11.60
CA HIS A 249 -4.11 -3.48 11.90
C HIS A 249 -4.29 -4.07 13.30
N LYS A 250 -3.48 -5.08 13.63
CA LYS A 250 -3.49 -5.77 14.93
C LYS A 250 -3.05 -4.85 16.07
N GLU A 251 -1.94 -4.13 15.90
CA GLU A 251 -1.44 -3.17 16.92
C GLU A 251 -2.46 -2.07 17.25
N ASN A 252 -3.28 -1.67 16.28
CA ASN A 252 -4.28 -0.63 16.46
C ASN A 252 -5.64 -1.14 16.94
N ASN A 253 -5.82 -2.46 17.11
CA ASN A 253 -7.08 -3.11 17.46
C ASN A 253 -8.24 -2.62 16.58
N ASN A 254 -8.01 -2.57 15.26
CA ASN A 254 -9.03 -2.16 14.30
C ASN A 254 -9.99 -3.33 14.03
N LEU A 255 -11.30 -3.07 13.98
CA LEU A 255 -12.27 -4.04 13.44
C LEU A 255 -12.10 -4.18 11.91
N MET A 256 -11.76 -3.07 11.24
CA MET A 256 -11.50 -3.02 9.81
C MET A 256 -10.45 -1.95 9.51
N THR A 257 -9.48 -2.29 8.66
CA THR A 257 -8.55 -1.33 8.07
C THR A 257 -8.84 -1.23 6.57
N LEU A 258 -9.12 -0.02 6.08
CA LEU A 258 -9.17 0.29 4.66
C LEU A 258 -7.78 0.71 4.19
N ILE A 259 -7.31 0.22 3.05
CA ILE A 259 -6.10 0.76 2.44
C ILE A 259 -6.51 1.91 1.52
N GLY A 260 -6.00 3.10 1.82
CA GLY A 260 -6.28 4.33 1.08
C GLY A 260 -5.08 4.80 0.29
N CYS A 261 -5.22 5.01 -1.03
CA CYS A 261 -4.15 5.53 -1.87
C CYS A 261 -4.29 7.04 -2.08
N HIS A 262 -3.24 7.78 -1.79
CA HIS A 262 -3.19 9.21 -2.03
C HIS A 262 -3.23 9.54 -3.53
N LYS A 263 -4.11 10.46 -3.91
CA LYS A 263 -4.22 10.99 -5.26
C LYS A 263 -4.44 12.48 -5.25
N GLU A 264 -3.83 13.15 -6.22
CA GLU A 264 -4.10 14.54 -6.54
C GLU A 264 -5.24 14.63 -7.54
N VAL A 265 -6.35 15.26 -7.15
CA VAL A 265 -7.46 15.58 -8.04
C VAL A 265 -7.35 17.04 -8.44
N LYS A 266 -6.88 17.27 -9.67
CA LYS A 266 -6.78 18.59 -10.29
C LYS A 266 -8.04 18.86 -11.10
N ILE A 267 -8.78 19.88 -10.71
CA ILE A 267 -9.93 20.34 -11.49
C ILE A 267 -9.42 21.46 -12.39
N PRO A 268 -9.43 21.31 -13.73
CA PRO A 268 -8.82 22.30 -14.64
C PRO A 268 -9.70 23.54 -14.87
N TYR A 269 -10.69 23.76 -14.01
CA TYR A 269 -11.71 24.80 -14.11
C TYR A 269 -11.87 25.53 -12.77
N GLY A 270 -12.45 26.72 -12.80
CA GLY A 270 -12.88 27.43 -11.60
C GLY A 270 -14.12 26.79 -10.97
N ILE A 271 -14.08 26.54 -9.66
CA ILE A 271 -15.22 26.06 -8.87
C ILE A 271 -15.93 27.27 -8.25
N LEU A 272 -17.25 27.33 -8.42
CA LEU A 272 -18.12 28.33 -7.82
C LEU A 272 -18.88 27.69 -6.65
N GLU A 273 -18.64 28.15 -5.43
CA GLU A 273 -19.45 27.78 -4.27
C GLU A 273 -20.51 28.87 -4.08
N MET A 274 -21.78 28.46 -4.01
CA MET A 274 -22.92 29.37 -3.99
C MET A 274 -23.87 29.00 -2.87
N ASP A 275 -24.49 30.01 -2.27
CA ASP A 275 -25.56 29.85 -1.29
C ASP A 275 -26.69 30.82 -1.66
N ASN A 276 -27.90 30.30 -1.83
CA ASN A 276 -29.09 31.06 -2.25
C ASN A 276 -28.88 31.97 -3.47
N GLY A 277 -28.15 31.49 -4.50
CA GLY A 277 -27.90 32.28 -5.71
C GLY A 277 -26.73 33.27 -5.61
N ILE A 278 -26.12 33.41 -4.43
CA ILE A 278 -25.03 34.36 -4.16
C ILE A 278 -23.69 33.61 -4.14
N LEU A 279 -22.73 34.09 -4.92
CA LEU A 279 -21.36 33.59 -4.92
C LEU A 279 -20.72 33.74 -3.53
N LYS A 280 -20.31 32.63 -2.93
CA LYS A 280 -19.57 32.58 -1.65
C LYS A 280 -18.08 32.48 -1.85
N ASN A 281 -17.65 31.65 -2.80
CA ASN A 281 -16.24 31.36 -3.05
C ASN A 281 -15.99 31.07 -4.52
N PHE A 282 -14.83 31.48 -5.02
CA PHE A 282 -14.33 31.14 -6.35
C PHE A 282 -12.95 30.54 -6.20
N ILE A 283 -12.83 29.26 -6.55
CA ILE A 283 -11.58 28.52 -6.43
C ILE A 283 -11.09 28.19 -7.83
N GLU A 284 -10.07 28.91 -8.30
CA GLU A 284 -9.49 28.67 -9.63
C GLU A 284 -8.58 27.45 -9.60
N LYS A 285 -8.82 26.52 -10.54
CA LYS A 285 -8.01 25.32 -10.78
C LYS A 285 -7.55 24.60 -9.51
N PRO A 286 -8.47 24.23 -8.60
CA PRO A 286 -8.07 23.65 -7.34
C PRO A 286 -7.38 22.30 -7.54
N ASN A 287 -6.46 22.02 -6.63
CA ASN A 287 -5.85 20.72 -6.46
C ASN A 287 -6.23 20.18 -5.08
N TYR A 288 -6.94 19.06 -5.07
CA TYR A 288 -7.35 18.39 -3.83
C TYR A 288 -6.50 17.14 -3.61
N ASP A 289 -5.87 17.05 -2.44
CA ASP A 289 -5.22 15.84 -1.97
C ASP A 289 -6.30 14.96 -1.31
N VAL A 290 -6.54 13.77 -1.90
CA VAL A 290 -7.57 12.83 -1.43
C VAL A 290 -6.99 11.44 -1.21
N LEU A 291 -7.60 10.67 -0.31
CA LEU A 291 -7.34 9.25 -0.16
C LEU A 291 -8.45 8.46 -0.86
N ILE A 292 -8.08 7.73 -1.90
CA ILE A 292 -8.98 6.87 -2.66
C ILE A 292 -8.98 5.48 -2.01
N ASN A 293 -10.16 4.92 -1.75
CA ASN A 293 -10.29 3.54 -1.31
C ASN A 293 -9.75 2.60 -2.41
N THR A 294 -8.74 1.80 -2.06
CA THR A 294 -8.08 0.92 -3.03
C THR A 294 -8.88 -0.33 -3.38
N GLY A 295 -9.90 -0.69 -2.60
CA GLY A 295 -10.58 -1.98 -2.73
C GLY A 295 -9.86 -3.14 -2.02
N ILE A 296 -8.88 -2.83 -1.16
CA ILE A 296 -8.20 -3.80 -0.29
C ILE A 296 -8.42 -3.41 1.17
N TYR A 297 -8.69 -4.41 1.98
CA TYR A 297 -9.07 -4.28 3.38
C TYR A 297 -8.38 -5.34 4.23
N VAL A 298 -8.17 -5.04 5.51
CA VAL A 298 -7.91 -6.03 6.56
C VAL A 298 -9.11 -6.03 7.50
N MET A 299 -9.64 -7.20 7.82
CA MET A 299 -10.87 -7.34 8.59
C MET A 299 -10.70 -8.40 9.68
N GLU A 300 -11.36 -8.18 10.80
CA GLU A 300 -11.54 -9.22 11.81
C GLU A 300 -12.77 -10.08 11.49
N PRO A 301 -12.81 -11.36 11.93
CA PRO A 301 -13.94 -12.27 11.70
C PRO A 301 -15.31 -11.71 12.07
N GLU A 302 -15.39 -10.83 13.07
CA GLU A 302 -16.61 -10.19 13.53
C GLU A 302 -17.28 -9.31 12.46
N VAL A 303 -16.54 -8.89 11.43
CA VAL A 303 -17.09 -8.16 10.28
C VAL A 303 -18.03 -9.05 9.46
N ILE A 304 -17.75 -10.35 9.35
CA ILE A 304 -18.57 -11.30 8.58
C ILE A 304 -20.00 -11.36 9.14
N SER A 305 -20.16 -11.24 10.46
CA SER A 305 -21.49 -11.23 11.11
C SER A 305 -22.37 -10.02 10.73
N LEU A 306 -21.79 -8.97 10.15
CA LEU A 306 -22.52 -7.81 9.63
C LEU A 306 -23.12 -8.06 8.24
N VAL A 307 -22.64 -9.09 7.54
CA VAL A 307 -23.09 -9.47 6.20
C VAL A 307 -24.19 -10.52 6.34
N GLN A 308 -25.43 -10.14 6.06
CA GLN A 308 -26.56 -11.08 6.09
C GLN A 308 -26.45 -12.07 4.94
N ARG A 309 -26.58 -13.36 5.25
CA ARG A 309 -26.57 -14.43 4.25
C ARG A 309 -27.69 -14.22 3.22
N ASP A 310 -27.37 -14.48 1.96
CA ASP A 310 -28.29 -14.40 0.81
C ASP A 310 -28.91 -13.02 0.56
N ARG A 311 -28.28 -11.94 1.06
CA ARG A 311 -28.71 -10.57 0.82
C ARG A 311 -27.64 -9.72 0.15
N PRO A 312 -28.01 -8.92 -0.88
CA PRO A 312 -27.07 -8.00 -1.47
C PRO A 312 -26.56 -6.96 -0.48
N ILE A 313 -25.24 -6.79 -0.41
CA ILE A 313 -24.61 -5.70 0.32
C ILE A 313 -23.35 -5.26 -0.42
N ASP A 314 -23.20 -3.94 -0.51
CA ASP A 314 -22.00 -3.33 -1.06
C ASP A 314 -21.00 -2.96 0.03
N MET A 315 -19.73 -2.90 -0.36
CA MET A 315 -18.61 -2.67 0.54
C MET A 315 -18.74 -1.33 1.28
N ASN A 316 -19.28 -0.29 0.65
CA ASN A 316 -19.54 1.00 1.31
C ASN A 316 -20.52 0.88 2.48
N ILE A 317 -21.58 0.07 2.32
CA ILE A 317 -22.56 -0.19 3.38
C ILE A 317 -21.90 -1.01 4.49
N LEU A 318 -21.10 -2.03 4.14
CA LEU A 318 -20.37 -2.82 5.12
C LEU A 318 -19.39 -1.96 5.94
N ILE A 319 -18.67 -1.04 5.31
CA ILE A 319 -17.79 -0.07 5.98
C ILE A 319 -18.60 0.79 6.97
N GLU A 320 -19.77 1.30 6.56
CA GLU A 320 -20.64 2.08 7.44
C GLU A 320 -21.10 1.25 8.66
N LEU A 321 -21.55 0.01 8.44
CA LEU A 321 -21.96 -0.89 9.52
C LEU A 321 -20.81 -1.23 10.46
N ALA A 322 -19.62 -1.51 9.92
CA ALA A 322 -18.42 -1.77 10.70
C ALA A 322 -18.02 -0.56 11.55
N SER A 323 -18.11 0.66 11.00
CA SER A 323 -17.80 1.90 11.73
C SER A 323 -18.73 2.17 12.92
N LYS A 324 -19.96 1.66 12.86
CA LYS A 324 -20.92 1.72 13.98
C LYS A 324 -20.66 0.64 15.04
N LYS A 325 -20.00 -0.46 14.67
CA LYS A 325 -19.73 -1.61 15.56
C LYS A 325 -18.37 -1.53 16.25
N GLY A 326 -17.35 -0.98 15.59
CA GLY A 326 -16.00 -0.93 16.12
C GLY A 326 -15.09 0.04 15.38
N LYS A 327 -13.81 -0.01 15.71
CA LYS A 327 -12.81 0.92 15.16
C LYS A 327 -12.52 0.59 13.69
N VAL A 328 -12.87 1.51 12.80
CA VAL A 328 -12.53 1.44 11.38
C VAL A 328 -11.49 2.51 11.08
N SER A 329 -10.34 2.09 10.56
CA SER A 329 -9.21 2.99 10.31
C SER A 329 -8.75 2.93 8.85
N VAL A 330 -8.04 3.96 8.41
CA VAL A 330 -7.45 4.02 7.07
C VAL A 330 -5.93 3.90 7.18
N TYR A 331 -5.34 2.96 6.45
CA TYR A 331 -3.90 2.85 6.26
C TYR A 331 -3.53 3.55 4.95
N PRO A 332 -2.87 4.73 4.99
CA PRO A 332 -2.57 5.48 3.79
C PRO A 332 -1.30 4.97 3.11
N ILE A 333 -1.36 4.88 1.78
CA ILE A 333 -0.23 4.63 0.88
C ILE A 333 -0.15 5.75 -0.16
N ASN A 334 1.02 5.95 -0.74
CA ASN A 334 1.21 7.01 -1.73
C ASN A 334 1.05 6.53 -3.18
N GLU A 335 1.61 5.37 -3.49
CA GLU A 335 1.69 4.84 -4.85
C GLU A 335 1.58 3.30 -4.82
N GLY A 336 1.73 2.68 -5.99
CA GLY A 336 1.73 1.23 -6.13
C GLY A 336 0.32 0.61 -6.13
N TRP A 337 -0.73 1.42 -6.23
CA TRP A 337 -2.10 0.97 -6.43
C TRP A 337 -2.47 1.05 -7.92
N PHE A 338 -2.81 -0.10 -8.48
CA PHE A 338 -3.19 -0.26 -9.88
C PHE A 338 -4.58 -0.89 -9.96
N ASP A 339 -5.58 -0.09 -10.35
CA ASP A 339 -6.90 -0.61 -10.74
C ASP A 339 -6.84 -1.03 -12.21
N VAL A 340 -6.60 -2.32 -12.44
CA VAL A 340 -6.52 -2.87 -13.80
C VAL A 340 -7.92 -3.18 -14.36
N GLY A 341 -8.95 -2.61 -13.73
CA GLY A 341 -10.34 -2.76 -14.06
C GLY A 341 -10.91 -1.78 -15.07
N GLN A 342 -10.11 -0.81 -15.49
CA GLN A 342 -10.42 0.22 -16.46
C GLN A 342 -9.41 0.19 -17.61
N TRP A 343 -9.86 0.47 -18.83
CA TRP A 343 -9.02 0.41 -20.03
C TRP A 343 -7.77 1.31 -19.96
N ASP A 344 -7.95 2.55 -19.51
CA ASP A 344 -6.86 3.52 -19.43
C ASP A 344 -5.80 3.12 -18.40
N GLU A 345 -6.24 2.50 -17.30
CA GLU A 345 -5.36 2.06 -16.22
C GLU A 345 -4.68 0.74 -16.56
N TYR A 346 -5.39 -0.22 -17.15
CA TYR A 346 -4.81 -1.45 -17.68
C TYR A 346 -3.64 -1.18 -18.63
N ASN A 347 -3.81 -0.25 -19.58
CA ASN A 347 -2.74 0.14 -20.51
C ASN A 347 -1.53 0.80 -19.84
N LYS A 348 -1.74 1.55 -18.75
CA LYS A 348 -0.65 2.12 -17.94
C LYS A 348 0.07 1.02 -17.18
N SER A 349 -0.68 0.15 -16.51
CA SER A 349 -0.17 -0.99 -15.75
C SER A 349 0.65 -1.94 -16.61
N LEU A 350 0.29 -2.15 -17.88
CA LEU A 350 1.12 -2.94 -18.80
C LEU A 350 2.56 -2.39 -18.89
N LYS A 351 2.74 -1.07 -19.00
CA LYS A 351 4.09 -0.48 -19.13
C LYS A 351 4.91 -0.55 -17.86
N GLU A 352 4.24 -0.46 -16.71
CA GLU A 352 4.89 -0.43 -15.40
C GLU A 352 5.18 -1.84 -14.87
N LEU A 353 4.29 -2.80 -15.14
CA LEU A 353 4.40 -4.17 -14.65
C LEU A 353 5.12 -5.11 -15.62
N SER A 354 5.22 -4.80 -16.92
CA SER A 354 5.99 -5.62 -17.88
C SER A 354 7.51 -5.47 -17.75
N ASN A 355 7.99 -4.52 -16.94
CA ASN A 355 9.41 -4.25 -16.71
C ASN A 355 9.92 -4.81 -15.37
N VAL A 356 9.08 -5.59 -14.67
CA VAL A 356 9.39 -6.29 -13.41
C VAL A 356 9.32 -7.78 -13.68
#